data_AF-A0AA40BIF0-F1
#
_entry.id   AF-A0AA40BIF0-F1
#
_cell.length_a   1.000
_cell.length_b   1.000
_cell.length_c   1.000
_cell.angle_alpha   90.00
_cell.angle_beta   90.00
_cell.angle_gamma   90.00
#
_symmetry.space_group_name_H-M   'P 1'
#
loop_
_entity.id
_entity.type
_entity.pdbx_description
1 polymer ?
#
loop_
_entity_poly.entity_id
_entity_poly.type
_entity_poly.pdbx_seq_one_letter_code
_entity_poly.pdbx_strand_id
1 'polypeptide(L)'
;MSSTWKPFTITSFPTVPLTTTFTPPPLCSGVYLPQDRNVLMMDHEASCLPSGFKSQESSFFSPGIDCPQGYWSACHDTTGVASITTVTCCPFRGDISLACVTPSTLGGRWASLFCTWIAPGGNGTTVSYTGSSAADKTSTLPSAMTSPDGINAFGVRIVFQSTDTPSSTPPPSSLSSSSLTNTGSGTTTSTTTTAGALAAGTLVEASSSGLSTGATAAIAVVIPVVIIAGLVGLFLLWRRRRRQQGVDGLGANAPLAQGPPGNKYYYANEAKWQQPLAPQELPVEQSGMRAELPSVQNSYEMPVGSPRGPSSA
;
A
#
# COMPACT_ATOMS: atom_id res chain seq x y z
N MET A 1 25.11 7.57 -5.59
CA MET A 1 24.98 8.37 -4.35
C MET A 1 24.39 7.45 -3.31
N SER A 2 25.19 7.02 -2.33
CA SER A 2 24.68 6.16 -1.23
C SER A 2 23.89 7.06 -0.30
N SER A 3 22.57 6.89 -0.24
CA SER A 3 21.73 7.62 0.72
C SER A 3 22.03 7.05 2.11
N THR A 4 22.63 7.84 3.00
CA THR A 4 22.78 7.46 4.40
C THR A 4 21.40 7.53 5.05
N TRP A 5 20.69 6.40 5.06
CA TRP A 5 19.43 6.28 5.80
C TRP A 5 19.73 6.42 7.30
N LYS A 6 19.11 7.41 7.94
CA LYS A 6 19.17 7.57 9.39
C LYS A 6 17.88 6.99 9.97
N PRO A 7 17.96 6.02 10.89
CA PRO A 7 16.77 5.55 11.58
C PRO A 7 16.12 6.74 12.29
N PHE A 8 14.80 6.89 12.11
CA PHE A 8 14.03 7.89 12.81
C PHE A 8 13.63 7.35 14.19
N THR A 9 13.96 8.08 15.25
CA THR A 9 13.44 7.80 16.60
C THR A 9 12.09 8.47 16.76
N ILE A 10 11.05 7.67 16.93
CA ILE A 10 9.70 8.18 17.14
C ILE A 10 9.54 8.60 18.61
N THR A 11 9.34 9.89 18.87
CA THR A 11 9.16 10.44 20.23
C THR A 11 7.69 10.70 20.57
N SER A 12 6.82 10.79 19.57
CA SER A 12 5.38 10.91 19.72
C SER A 12 4.67 10.35 18.49
N PHE A 13 3.45 9.83 18.68
CA PHE A 13 2.65 9.31 17.59
C PHE A 13 1.46 10.23 17.30
N PRO A 14 1.14 10.48 16.02
CA PRO A 14 -0.10 11.14 15.68
C PRO A 14 -1.28 10.27 16.12
N THR A 15 -2.28 10.89 16.77
CA THR A 15 -3.51 10.23 17.21
C THR A 15 -4.47 10.07 16.03
N VAL A 16 -4.11 9.22 15.08
CA VAL A 16 -5.01 8.72 14.05
C VAL A 16 -5.34 7.27 14.44
N PRO A 17 -6.40 7.04 15.23
CA PRO A 17 -6.71 5.72 15.74
C PRO A 17 -7.15 4.78 14.61
N LEU A 18 -6.67 3.54 14.65
CA LEU A 18 -7.20 2.40 13.91
C LEU A 18 -7.67 1.35 14.92
N THR A 19 -8.71 1.72 15.67
CA THR A 19 -9.28 0.91 16.76
C THR A 19 -10.30 -0.12 16.29
N THR A 20 -10.68 -0.09 15.01
CA THR A 20 -11.53 -1.07 14.37
C THR A 20 -10.83 -1.64 13.13
N THR A 21 -11.13 -2.88 12.79
CA THR A 21 -10.64 -3.49 11.55
C THR A 21 -11.24 -2.74 10.36
N PHE A 22 -10.40 -2.04 9.61
CA PHE A 22 -10.81 -1.43 8.35
C PHE A 22 -11.11 -2.52 7.32
N THR A 23 -12.29 -2.50 6.73
CA THR A 23 -12.67 -3.36 5.60
C THR A 23 -12.60 -2.55 4.31
N PRO A 24 -11.63 -2.83 3.42
CA PRO A 24 -11.57 -2.18 2.12
C PRO A 24 -12.86 -2.42 1.31
N PRO A 25 -13.29 -1.48 0.45
CA PRO A 25 -14.37 -1.71 -0.49
C PRO A 25 -14.12 -2.95 -1.37
N PRO A 26 -15.15 -3.66 -1.89
CA PRO A 26 -14.97 -4.83 -2.75
C PRO A 26 -14.11 -4.58 -4.00
N LEU A 27 -14.10 -3.32 -4.46
CA LEU A 27 -13.29 -2.81 -5.57
C LEU A 27 -11.79 -2.96 -5.32
N CYS A 28 -11.37 -3.03 -4.05
CA CYS A 28 -9.99 -3.05 -3.58
C CYS A 28 -9.51 -4.49 -3.38
N SER A 29 -9.64 -5.31 -4.42
CA SER A 29 -9.31 -6.74 -4.36
C SER A 29 -8.37 -7.21 -5.47
N GLY A 30 -7.94 -6.30 -6.35
CA GLY A 30 -7.13 -6.61 -7.52
C GLY A 30 -5.67 -6.16 -7.46
N VAL A 31 -4.92 -6.55 -8.48
CA VAL A 31 -3.62 -5.98 -8.84
C VAL A 31 -3.85 -4.98 -9.97
N TYR A 32 -3.26 -3.80 -9.88
CA TYR A 32 -3.44 -2.71 -10.85
C TYR A 32 -2.10 -2.28 -11.42
N LEU A 33 -2.12 -1.71 -12.63
CA LEU A 33 -0.97 -1.03 -13.22
C LEU A 33 -1.28 0.47 -13.34
N PRO A 34 -0.97 1.28 -12.31
CA PRO A 34 -1.23 2.72 -12.34
C PRO A 34 -0.37 3.41 -13.40
N GLN A 35 -0.99 4.25 -14.22
CA GLN A 35 -0.33 4.92 -15.36
C GLN A 35 0.81 5.87 -14.91
N ASP A 36 0.69 6.46 -13.72
CA ASP A 36 1.64 7.41 -13.16
C ASP A 36 2.90 6.72 -12.59
N ARG A 37 2.80 5.45 -12.20
CA ARG A 37 3.91 4.73 -11.56
C ARG A 37 4.59 3.72 -12.48
N ASN A 38 3.86 3.11 -13.41
CA ASN A 38 4.34 2.03 -14.27
C ASN A 38 4.89 0.84 -13.44
N VAL A 39 4.20 0.51 -12.36
CA VAL A 39 4.56 -0.56 -11.43
C VAL A 39 3.29 -1.29 -10.99
N LEU A 40 3.34 -2.60 -10.82
CA LEU A 40 2.17 -3.35 -10.40
C LEU A 40 1.92 -3.16 -8.92
N MET A 41 0.68 -2.81 -8.57
CA MET A 41 0.29 -2.44 -7.23
C MET A 41 -0.99 -3.12 -6.77
N MET A 42 -1.04 -3.60 -5.54
CA MET A 42 -2.30 -3.94 -4.88
C MET A 42 -2.91 -2.69 -4.25
N ASP A 43 -4.23 -2.52 -4.41
CA ASP A 43 -5.03 -1.55 -3.66
C ASP A 43 -4.47 -0.11 -3.66
N HIS A 44 -3.96 0.35 -4.80
CA HIS A 44 -3.24 1.63 -4.89
C HIS A 44 -4.11 2.87 -4.66
N GLU A 45 -5.44 2.74 -4.72
CA GLU A 45 -6.36 3.85 -4.57
C GLU A 45 -6.51 4.25 -3.11
N ALA A 46 -6.59 5.56 -2.82
CA ALA A 46 -6.71 6.03 -1.44
C ALA A 46 -7.98 5.52 -0.73
N SER A 47 -9.05 5.23 -1.48
CA SER A 47 -10.28 4.63 -0.95
C SER A 47 -10.12 3.18 -0.48
N CYS A 48 -9.03 2.51 -0.86
CA CYS A 48 -8.68 1.16 -0.45
C CYS A 48 -7.86 1.12 0.84
N LEU A 49 -7.57 2.27 1.44
CA LEU A 49 -6.73 2.41 2.61
C LEU A 49 -7.56 3.02 3.77
N PRO A 50 -7.18 2.77 5.03
CA PRO A 50 -7.89 3.35 6.16
C PRO A 50 -7.90 4.88 6.09
N SER A 51 -8.99 5.49 6.57
CA SER A 51 -9.12 6.95 6.60
C SER A 51 -7.97 7.59 7.38
N GLY A 52 -7.36 8.63 6.82
CA GLY A 52 -6.18 9.29 7.40
C GLY A 52 -4.84 8.68 7.00
N PHE A 53 -4.82 7.60 6.20
CA PHE A 53 -3.59 7.03 5.65
C PHE A 53 -2.70 8.08 4.98
N LYS A 54 -1.40 8.05 5.29
CA LYS A 54 -0.34 8.78 4.57
C LYS A 54 0.77 7.80 4.23
N SER A 55 1.36 7.96 3.06
CA SER A 55 2.43 7.08 2.55
C SER A 55 3.83 7.43 3.08
N GLN A 56 3.92 8.37 4.04
CA GLN A 56 5.19 8.84 4.61
C GLN A 56 5.74 7.83 5.63
N GLU A 57 7.07 7.67 5.69
CA GLU A 57 7.76 6.77 6.63
C GLU A 57 7.53 7.11 8.11
N SER A 58 7.06 8.31 8.43
CA SER A 58 6.71 8.70 9.80
C SER A 58 5.21 8.59 10.09
N SER A 59 4.39 8.17 9.13
CA SER A 59 2.96 8.02 9.34
C SER A 59 2.65 6.64 9.92
N PHE A 60 2.00 6.66 11.08
CA PHE A 60 1.50 5.50 11.78
C PHE A 60 0.08 5.78 12.26
N PHE A 61 -0.75 4.74 12.31
CA PHE A 61 -1.98 4.75 13.09
C PHE A 61 -1.65 4.42 14.55
N SER A 62 -2.20 5.20 15.48
CA SER A 62 -1.98 5.00 16.91
C SER A 62 -3.20 5.52 17.70
N PRO A 63 -3.79 4.70 18.60
CA PRO A 63 -3.55 3.26 18.74
C PRO A 63 -4.00 2.50 17.48
N GLY A 64 -3.21 1.50 17.06
CA GLY A 64 -3.62 0.54 16.04
C GLY A 64 -3.67 -0.85 16.63
N ILE A 65 -4.87 -1.44 16.65
CA ILE A 65 -5.15 -2.68 17.37
C ILE A 65 -4.95 -3.90 16.47
N ASP A 66 -5.26 -3.78 15.18
CA ASP A 66 -5.15 -4.89 14.22
C ASP A 66 -4.90 -4.38 12.79
N CYS A 67 -4.39 -5.26 11.94
CA CYS A 67 -4.25 -5.00 10.52
C CYS A 67 -5.63 -4.92 9.83
N PRO A 68 -5.76 -4.14 8.75
CA PRO A 68 -6.98 -4.13 7.95
C PRO A 68 -7.36 -5.51 7.41
N GLN A 69 -8.64 -5.69 7.06
CA GLN A 69 -9.09 -6.92 6.42
C GLN A 69 -8.39 -7.13 5.08
N GLY A 70 -7.88 -8.34 4.84
CA GLY A 70 -7.08 -8.66 3.66
C GLY A 70 -5.63 -8.20 3.76
N TYR A 71 -5.19 -7.80 4.95
CA TYR A 71 -3.80 -7.53 5.31
C TYR A 71 -3.34 -8.48 6.41
N TRP A 72 -2.04 -8.70 6.51
CA TRP A 72 -1.41 -9.49 7.56
C TRP A 72 -0.22 -8.73 8.15
N SER A 73 0.16 -9.06 9.39
CA SER A 73 1.29 -8.45 10.08
C SER A 73 2.62 -8.93 9.48
N ALA A 74 3.08 -8.27 8.43
CA ALA A 74 4.22 -8.70 7.64
C ALA A 74 5.56 -8.54 8.36
N CYS A 75 5.70 -7.49 9.17
CA CYS A 75 6.80 -7.36 10.12
C CYS A 75 6.44 -6.47 11.29
N HIS A 76 7.22 -6.60 12.36
CA HIS A 76 7.12 -5.80 13.57
C HIS A 76 8.51 -5.33 14.00
N ASP A 77 8.56 -4.17 14.64
CA ASP A 77 9.78 -3.58 15.18
C ASP A 77 9.52 -3.02 16.59
N THR A 78 10.40 -3.38 17.52
CA THR A 78 10.42 -3.02 18.95
C THR A 78 11.71 -2.29 19.35
N THR A 79 12.57 -1.91 18.40
CA THR A 79 13.95 -1.44 18.64
C THR A 79 14.08 -0.05 19.29
N GLY A 80 12.98 0.63 19.61
CA GLY A 80 12.99 1.95 20.26
C GLY A 80 12.67 1.93 21.75
N VAL A 81 11.46 1.51 22.10
CA VAL A 81 10.94 1.50 23.46
C VAL A 81 10.22 0.17 23.66
N ALA A 82 10.58 -0.58 24.71
CA ALA A 82 10.04 -1.93 24.94
C ALA A 82 8.50 -1.98 25.06
N SER A 83 7.85 -0.85 25.40
CA SER A 83 6.40 -0.73 25.50
C SER A 83 5.70 -0.40 24.17
N ILE A 84 6.45 -0.15 23.10
CA ILE A 84 5.95 0.26 21.79
C ILE A 84 6.32 -0.79 20.76
N THR A 85 5.31 -1.37 20.11
CA THR A 85 5.48 -2.23 18.96
C THR A 85 4.95 -1.50 17.73
N THR A 86 5.81 -1.33 16.73
CA THR A 86 5.36 -0.90 15.41
C THR A 86 5.14 -2.13 14.54
N VAL A 87 4.07 -2.13 13.74
CA VAL A 87 3.73 -3.23 12.84
C VAL A 87 3.48 -2.66 11.45
N THR A 88 4.04 -3.30 10.43
CA THR A 88 3.70 -3.01 9.03
C THR A 88 2.77 -4.11 8.53
N CYS A 89 1.53 -3.73 8.26
CA CYS A 89 0.53 -4.59 7.66
C CYS A 89 0.66 -4.55 6.13
N CYS A 90 0.81 -5.71 5.50
CA CYS A 90 0.86 -5.83 4.05
C CYS A 90 -0.34 -6.62 3.51
N PRO A 91 -0.85 -6.29 2.31
CA PRO A 91 -1.97 -7.01 1.74
C PRO A 91 -1.56 -8.41 1.26
N PHE A 92 -2.54 -9.29 1.18
CA PHE A 92 -2.42 -10.60 0.52
C PHE A 92 -3.64 -10.87 -0.36
N ARG A 93 -3.46 -11.57 -1.49
CA ARG A 93 -4.52 -11.96 -2.43
C ARG A 93 -4.25 -13.36 -2.98
N GLY A 94 -5.12 -14.32 -2.66
CA GLY A 94 -4.91 -15.72 -3.01
C GLY A 94 -3.55 -16.20 -2.48
N ASP A 95 -2.69 -16.65 -3.38
CA ASP A 95 -1.35 -17.16 -3.05
C ASP A 95 -0.26 -16.09 -3.00
N ILE A 96 -0.61 -14.82 -3.23
CA ILE A 96 0.34 -13.70 -3.24
C ILE A 96 0.25 -12.95 -1.91
N SER A 97 1.25 -13.16 -1.05
CA SER A 97 1.41 -12.43 0.22
C SER A 97 2.61 -11.51 0.14
N LEU A 98 2.40 -10.21 0.33
CA LEU A 98 3.50 -9.25 0.29
C LEU A 98 4.26 -9.27 1.61
N ALA A 99 5.58 -9.23 1.52
CA ALA A 99 6.47 -9.03 2.64
C ALA A 99 6.73 -7.53 2.86
N CYS A 100 7.02 -7.14 4.09
CA CYS A 100 7.43 -5.77 4.34
C CYS A 100 8.87 -5.53 3.85
N VAL A 101 9.15 -4.29 3.46
CA VAL A 101 10.48 -3.86 3.03
C VAL A 101 10.91 -2.62 3.79
N THR A 102 12.18 -2.61 4.17
CA THR A 102 12.76 -1.47 4.88
C THR A 102 12.84 -0.24 3.98
N PRO A 103 12.57 0.97 4.49
CA PRO A 103 12.68 2.20 3.71
C PRO A 103 14.10 2.43 3.15
N SER A 104 15.12 1.93 3.86
CA SER A 104 16.53 1.98 3.43
C SER A 104 16.82 1.22 2.13
N THR A 105 16.02 0.20 1.80
CA THR A 105 16.14 -0.58 0.55
C THR A 105 15.29 -0.01 -0.58
N LEU A 106 14.46 1.00 -0.31
CA LEU A 106 13.56 1.61 -1.27
C LEU A 106 14.10 2.95 -1.78
N GLY A 107 13.90 3.22 -3.06
CA GLY A 107 14.30 4.48 -3.70
C GLY A 107 13.30 4.96 -4.74
N GLY A 108 13.29 6.26 -5.04
CA GLY A 108 12.43 6.84 -6.07
C GLY A 108 10.94 6.59 -5.82
N ARG A 109 10.24 6.03 -6.81
CA ARG A 109 8.78 5.81 -6.76
C ARG A 109 8.33 4.72 -5.78
N TRP A 110 9.30 3.98 -5.22
CA TRP A 110 9.09 2.85 -4.31
C TRP A 110 9.16 3.23 -2.83
N ALA A 111 9.75 4.39 -2.52
CA ALA A 111 10.09 4.81 -1.16
C ALA A 111 8.91 4.84 -0.17
N SER A 112 7.69 4.91 -0.68
CA SER A 112 6.47 5.10 0.11
C SER A 112 5.56 3.86 0.14
N LEU A 113 6.02 2.72 -0.39
CA LEU A 113 5.17 1.52 -0.54
C LEU A 113 5.31 0.61 0.68
N PHE A 114 6.51 0.30 1.14
CA PHE A 114 6.77 -0.55 2.33
C PHE A 114 6.33 -2.02 2.24
N CYS A 115 5.57 -2.43 1.22
CA CYS A 115 5.21 -3.82 0.97
C CYS A 115 5.60 -4.24 -0.45
N THR A 116 6.23 -5.40 -0.58
CA THR A 116 6.64 -5.97 -1.87
C THR A 116 6.46 -7.49 -1.88
N TRP A 117 6.12 -8.01 -3.04
CA TRP A 117 6.21 -9.42 -3.37
C TRP A 117 7.09 -9.53 -4.60
N ILE A 118 8.05 -10.45 -4.55
CA ILE A 118 8.96 -10.74 -5.66
C ILE A 118 8.55 -12.08 -6.22
N ALA A 119 8.36 -12.16 -7.54
CA ALA A 119 8.01 -13.38 -8.21
C ALA A 119 9.10 -14.45 -7.97
N PRO A 120 8.70 -15.71 -7.77
CA PRO A 120 9.67 -16.80 -7.65
C PRO A 120 10.50 -16.93 -8.94
N GLY A 121 11.70 -17.49 -8.81
CA GLY A 121 12.48 -17.92 -9.98
C GLY A 121 11.83 -19.14 -10.68
N GLY A 122 12.35 -19.49 -11.86
CA GLY A 122 11.90 -20.66 -12.62
C GLY A 122 10.81 -20.32 -13.63
N ASN A 123 9.73 -21.12 -13.69
CA ASN A 123 8.65 -21.02 -14.69
C ASN A 123 7.76 -19.77 -14.54
N GLY A 124 8.03 -18.93 -13.54
CA GLY A 124 7.26 -17.72 -13.25
C GLY A 124 5.92 -18.00 -12.59
N THR A 125 5.21 -16.93 -12.30
CA THR A 125 3.84 -16.95 -11.75
C THR A 125 2.97 -16.07 -12.64
N THR A 126 1.82 -16.58 -13.07
CA THR A 126 0.85 -15.79 -13.82
C THR A 126 0.00 -14.98 -12.85
N VAL A 127 0.04 -13.67 -12.97
CA VAL A 127 -0.73 -12.74 -12.16
C VAL A 127 -1.67 -11.96 -13.08
N SER A 128 -2.96 -11.98 -12.78
CA SER A 128 -3.93 -11.13 -13.46
C SER A 128 -3.88 -9.71 -12.88
N TYR A 129 -3.71 -8.71 -13.74
CA TYR A 129 -3.76 -7.32 -13.33
C TYR A 129 -4.75 -6.52 -14.18
N THR A 130 -5.37 -5.52 -13.58
CA THR A 130 -6.26 -4.57 -14.25
C THR A 130 -5.48 -3.33 -14.64
N GLY A 131 -5.38 -3.08 -15.94
CA GLY A 131 -4.81 -1.85 -16.49
C GLY A 131 -5.90 -0.92 -17.01
N SER A 132 -5.71 0.39 -16.87
CA SER A 132 -6.53 1.40 -17.54
C SER A 132 -5.91 1.76 -18.89
N SER A 133 -6.64 1.51 -19.97
CA SER A 133 -6.27 2.03 -21.30
C SER A 133 -6.62 3.52 -21.43
N ALA A 134 -6.03 4.23 -22.39
CA ALA A 134 -6.25 5.67 -22.61
C ALA A 134 -7.70 6.09 -22.93
N ALA A 135 -8.64 5.15 -23.02
CA ALA A 135 -10.05 5.37 -23.36
C ALA A 135 -11.00 5.05 -22.21
N ASP A 136 -10.58 5.22 -20.95
CA ASP A 136 -11.36 4.91 -19.72
C ASP A 136 -11.88 3.47 -19.62
N LYS A 137 -11.36 2.57 -20.45
CA LYS A 137 -11.65 1.14 -20.39
C LYS A 137 -10.60 0.45 -19.54
N THR A 138 -11.05 -0.19 -18.47
CA THR A 138 -10.26 -1.13 -17.68
C THR A 138 -10.29 -2.50 -18.35
N SER A 139 -9.13 -3.16 -18.42
CA SER A 139 -9.02 -4.53 -18.92
C SER A 139 -8.15 -5.33 -17.96
N THR A 140 -8.60 -6.54 -17.61
CA THR A 140 -7.83 -7.48 -16.80
C THR A 140 -7.08 -8.41 -17.73
N LEU A 141 -5.75 -8.41 -17.62
CA LEU A 141 -4.86 -9.20 -18.46
C LEU A 141 -3.96 -10.09 -17.58
N PRO A 142 -3.71 -11.33 -17.99
CA PRO A 142 -2.69 -12.16 -17.36
C PRO A 142 -1.29 -11.63 -17.70
N SER A 143 -0.40 -11.60 -16.72
CA SER A 143 1.03 -11.32 -16.89
C SER A 143 1.84 -12.46 -16.31
N ALA A 144 2.76 -13.03 -17.08
CA ALA A 144 3.77 -13.93 -16.53
C ALA A 144 4.85 -13.10 -15.85
N MET A 145 5.07 -13.34 -14.56
CA MET A 145 6.10 -12.66 -13.77
C MET A 145 7.19 -13.64 -13.39
N THR A 146 8.44 -13.23 -13.53
CA THR A 146 9.62 -13.99 -13.12
C THR A 146 10.56 -13.11 -12.32
N SER A 147 11.24 -13.65 -11.30
CA SER A 147 12.22 -12.87 -10.54
C SER A 147 13.19 -12.10 -11.48
N PRO A 148 13.41 -10.79 -11.29
CA PRO A 148 13.06 -9.97 -10.12
C PRO A 148 11.75 -9.19 -10.24
N ASP A 149 10.83 -9.56 -11.14
CA ASP A 149 9.51 -8.92 -11.23
C ASP A 149 8.79 -8.98 -9.89
N GLY A 150 7.93 -8.00 -9.64
CA GLY A 150 7.23 -7.93 -8.37
C GLY A 150 6.00 -7.05 -8.37
N ILE A 151 5.25 -7.21 -7.29
CA ILE A 151 4.04 -6.45 -6.99
C ILE A 151 4.31 -5.67 -5.71
N ASN A 152 3.90 -4.42 -5.69
CA ASN A 152 4.08 -3.57 -4.51
C ASN A 152 2.73 -3.19 -3.94
N ALA A 153 2.71 -2.67 -2.72
CA ALA A 153 1.50 -2.10 -2.14
C ALA A 153 1.89 -1.08 -1.09
N PHE A 154 0.93 -0.27 -0.68
CA PHE A 154 1.07 0.53 0.52
C PHE A 154 1.01 -0.37 1.76
N GLY A 155 2.01 -0.25 2.62
CA GLY A 155 2.02 -0.85 3.96
C GLY A 155 1.28 0.03 4.93
N VAL A 156 0.24 -0.51 5.55
CA VAL A 156 -0.48 0.17 6.64
C VAL A 156 0.34 -0.01 7.91
N ARG A 157 0.88 1.09 8.42
CA ARG A 157 1.80 1.06 9.57
C ARG A 157 1.04 1.46 10.82
N ILE A 158 1.05 0.58 11.80
CA ILE A 158 0.32 0.75 13.06
C ILE A 158 1.29 0.73 14.22
N VAL A 159 0.91 1.40 15.30
CA VAL A 159 1.63 1.42 16.56
C VAL A 159 0.68 0.91 17.63
N PHE A 160 1.17 -0.07 18.35
CA PHE A 160 0.49 -0.67 19.48
C PHE A 160 1.33 -0.48 20.73
N GLN A 161 0.69 -0.01 21.80
CA GLN A 161 1.22 -0.01 23.15
C GLN A 161 0.42 -0.96 24.04
N SER A 162 1.07 -1.54 25.05
CA SER A 162 0.39 -2.42 26.03
C SER A 162 -0.82 -1.77 26.74
N THR A 163 -0.85 -0.44 26.83
CA THR A 163 -1.98 0.34 27.37
C THR A 163 -3.14 0.51 26.40
N ASP A 164 -2.95 0.21 25.11
CA ASP A 164 -3.95 0.41 24.06
C ASP A 164 -4.95 -0.76 23.96
N THR A 165 -4.60 -1.94 24.47
CA THR A 165 -5.58 -2.99 24.68
C THR A 165 -6.57 -2.52 25.75
N PRO A 166 -7.87 -2.39 25.45
CA PRO A 166 -8.85 -2.14 26.50
C PRO A 166 -8.68 -3.27 27.51
N SER A 167 -8.26 -2.94 28.73
CA SER A 167 -8.21 -3.90 29.81
C SER A 167 -9.62 -4.47 29.90
N SER A 168 -9.79 -5.71 29.46
CA SER A 168 -11.07 -6.42 29.50
C SER A 168 -11.46 -6.77 30.94
N THR A 169 -10.87 -6.09 31.92
CA THR A 169 -11.32 -6.12 33.31
C THR A 169 -12.64 -5.36 33.33
N PRO A 170 -13.80 -6.04 33.45
CA PRO A 170 -15.05 -5.33 33.62
C PRO A 170 -14.90 -4.40 34.84
N PRO A 171 -15.36 -3.15 34.77
CA PRO A 171 -15.36 -2.29 35.95
C PRO A 171 -16.06 -3.05 37.08
N PRO A 172 -15.52 -3.05 38.32
CA PRO A 172 -16.15 -3.74 39.43
C PRO A 172 -17.60 -3.24 39.52
N SER A 173 -18.54 -4.15 39.34
CA SER A 173 -19.96 -3.83 39.37
C SER A 173 -20.28 -3.26 40.75
N SER A 174 -20.38 -1.94 40.85
CA SER A 174 -20.93 -1.30 42.03
C SER A 174 -22.41 -1.70 42.11
N LEU A 175 -22.72 -2.64 43.00
CA LEU A 175 -24.06 -2.97 43.44
C LEU A 175 -24.68 -1.73 44.09
N SER A 176 -25.21 -0.82 43.27
CA SER A 176 -26.10 0.24 43.73
C SER A 176 -27.49 -0.37 43.92
N SER A 177 -27.80 -0.73 45.17
CA SER A 177 -29.15 -1.10 45.59
C SER A 177 -30.06 0.14 45.54
N SER A 178 -30.74 0.36 44.42
CA SER A 178 -31.84 1.32 44.36
C SER A 178 -33.14 0.63 44.77
N SER A 179 -33.65 1.06 45.92
CA SER A 179 -34.94 0.70 46.50
C SER A 179 -36.11 1.04 45.59
N LEU A 180 -37.05 0.09 45.50
CA LEU A 180 -38.36 0.21 44.88
C LEU A 180 -39.20 1.33 45.53
N THR A 181 -39.77 2.21 44.72
CA THR A 181 -40.91 3.05 45.11
C THR A 181 -42.05 2.87 44.12
N ASN A 182 -43.06 2.11 44.56
CA ASN A 182 -44.38 1.95 43.96
C ASN A 182 -45.23 3.19 44.21
N THR A 183 -45.74 3.86 43.17
CA THR A 183 -47.02 4.61 43.09
C THR A 183 -47.12 5.16 41.65
N GLY A 184 -48.22 5.19 40.91
CA GLY A 184 -49.63 4.98 41.16
C GLY A 184 -50.39 5.07 39.82
N SER A 185 -51.64 4.61 39.86
CA SER A 185 -52.56 4.42 38.73
C SER A 185 -53.01 5.71 38.04
N GLY A 186 -53.35 5.64 36.75
CA GLY A 186 -53.91 6.77 35.98
C GLY A 186 -54.30 6.42 34.54
N THR A 187 -55.45 5.78 34.39
CA THR A 187 -56.21 5.62 33.13
C THR A 187 -56.68 6.98 32.59
N THR A 188 -56.56 7.27 31.28
CA THR A 188 -57.65 7.73 30.36
C THR A 188 -57.16 8.21 28.99
N THR A 189 -57.77 7.62 27.95
CA THR A 189 -58.46 8.23 26.80
C THR A 189 -57.70 8.98 25.69
N SER A 190 -58.03 8.53 24.47
CA SER A 190 -57.73 9.05 23.13
C SER A 190 -58.21 10.48 22.87
N THR A 191 -57.42 11.23 22.09
CA THR A 191 -57.96 12.26 21.17
C THR A 191 -57.05 12.47 19.96
N THR A 192 -57.71 12.45 18.80
CA THR A 192 -57.23 12.72 17.44
C THR A 192 -57.10 14.24 17.19
N THR A 193 -56.50 14.62 16.04
CA THR A 193 -56.35 15.98 15.43
C THR A 193 -55.19 16.82 15.99
N THR A 194 -54.36 17.56 15.24
CA THR A 194 -54.58 18.31 13.99
C THR A 194 -53.21 18.68 13.33
N ALA A 195 -53.24 19.00 12.03
CA ALA A 195 -52.14 19.48 11.20
C ALA A 195 -51.68 20.93 11.52
N GLY A 196 -50.47 21.28 11.05
CA GLY A 196 -49.88 22.64 11.00
C GLY A 196 -48.66 22.78 11.92
N ALA A 197 -47.55 23.46 11.59
CA ALA A 197 -47.21 24.31 10.47
C ALA A 197 -45.66 24.43 10.37
N LEU A 198 -45.22 24.99 9.25
CA LEU A 198 -43.84 25.27 8.83
C LEU A 198 -43.03 26.05 9.87
N ALA A 199 -41.78 25.64 10.11
CA ALA A 199 -40.76 26.46 10.74
C ALA A 199 -39.62 26.70 9.75
N ALA A 200 -39.54 27.94 9.27
CA ALA A 200 -38.45 28.47 8.46
C ALA A 200 -37.21 28.65 9.35
N GLY A 201 -36.13 27.95 9.01
CA GLY A 201 -34.83 28.10 9.65
C GLY A 201 -34.07 29.30 9.06
N THR A 202 -33.79 30.26 9.93
CA THR A 202 -33.02 31.49 9.73
C THR A 202 -31.63 31.22 9.13
N LEU A 203 -31.35 31.81 7.96
CA LEU A 203 -30.01 31.87 7.36
C LEU A 203 -29.22 33.00 8.02
N VAL A 204 -28.10 32.64 8.63
CA VAL A 204 -27.11 33.59 9.16
C VAL A 204 -26.21 34.03 8.00
N GLU A 205 -26.31 35.30 7.65
CA GLU A 205 -25.58 35.98 6.59
C GLU A 205 -24.13 36.24 7.04
N ALA A 206 -23.16 35.54 6.42
CA ALA A 206 -21.74 35.76 6.66
C ALA A 206 -21.26 36.94 5.81
N SER A 207 -20.86 38.02 6.48
CA SER A 207 -20.36 39.25 5.86
C SER A 207 -19.05 39.01 5.10
N SER A 208 -19.10 39.13 3.77
CA SER A 208 -17.92 39.14 2.91
C SER A 208 -17.26 40.52 2.91
N SER A 209 -16.02 40.59 3.40
CA SER A 209 -15.15 41.75 3.27
C SER A 209 -14.62 41.86 1.83
N GLY A 210 -15.22 42.76 1.05
CA GLY A 210 -14.79 43.05 -0.32
C GLY A 210 -13.49 43.85 -0.35
N LEU A 211 -12.43 43.24 -0.90
CA LEU A 211 -11.26 43.97 -1.39
C LEU A 211 -11.54 44.52 -2.79
N SER A 212 -11.22 45.82 -2.95
CA SER A 212 -11.40 46.61 -4.17
C SER A 212 -10.88 45.91 -5.43
N THR A 213 -11.73 45.83 -6.45
CA THR A 213 -11.48 45.28 -7.79
C THR A 213 -10.31 45.94 -8.53
N GLY A 214 -9.78 47.06 -8.03
CA GLY A 214 -8.61 47.74 -8.61
C GLY A 214 -7.26 47.06 -8.37
N ALA A 215 -7.12 46.21 -7.35
CA ALA A 215 -5.83 45.56 -7.03
C ALA A 215 -5.64 44.18 -7.69
N THR A 216 -6.74 43.51 -8.09
CA THR A 216 -6.73 42.12 -8.57
C THR A 216 -6.27 41.98 -10.03
N ALA A 217 -6.38 43.05 -10.83
CA ALA A 217 -6.04 43.00 -12.25
C ALA A 217 -4.51 43.02 -12.52
N ALA A 218 -3.70 43.51 -11.59
CA ALA A 218 -2.25 43.64 -11.79
C ALA A 218 -1.46 42.32 -11.58
N ILE A 219 -1.98 41.39 -10.78
CA ILE A 219 -1.26 40.16 -10.40
C ILE A 219 -1.46 39.02 -11.42
N ALA A 220 -2.54 39.06 -12.21
CA ALA A 220 -2.89 37.98 -13.14
C ALA A 220 -1.89 37.80 -14.30
N VAL A 221 -1.12 38.84 -14.67
CA VAL A 221 -0.20 38.78 -15.83
C VAL A 221 1.24 38.44 -15.44
N VAL A 222 1.64 38.70 -14.20
CA VAL A 222 3.05 38.52 -13.77
C VAL A 222 3.41 37.04 -13.59
N ILE A 223 2.49 36.24 -13.06
CA ILE A 223 2.70 34.82 -12.78
C ILE A 223 3.07 34.00 -14.03
N PRO A 224 2.35 34.08 -15.17
CA PRO A 224 2.72 33.29 -16.35
C PRO A 224 4.08 33.68 -16.95
N VAL A 225 4.47 34.96 -16.89
CA VAL A 225 5.77 35.44 -17.41
C VAL A 225 6.93 34.87 -16.59
N VAL A 226 6.80 34.83 -15.26
CA VAL A 226 7.83 34.28 -14.37
C VAL A 226 8.00 32.76 -14.57
N ILE A 227 6.89 32.02 -14.76
CA ILE A 227 6.94 30.58 -15.02
C ILE A 227 7.64 30.29 -16.36
N ILE A 228 7.31 31.02 -17.43
CA ILE A 228 7.93 30.83 -18.74
C ILE A 228 9.44 31.16 -18.67
N ALA A 229 9.82 32.28 -18.04
CA ALA A 229 11.22 32.65 -17.86
C ALA A 229 12.01 31.60 -17.05
N GLY A 230 11.40 31.05 -15.99
CA GLY A 230 11.99 29.98 -15.18
C GLY A 230 12.22 28.68 -15.97
N LEU A 231 11.24 28.26 -16.78
CA LEU A 231 11.35 27.06 -17.61
C LEU A 231 12.43 27.21 -18.69
N VAL A 232 12.52 28.38 -19.34
CA VAL A 232 13.58 28.68 -20.32
C VAL A 232 14.96 28.69 -19.66
N GLY A 233 15.09 29.29 -18.48
CA GLY A 233 16.34 29.29 -17.71
C GLY A 233 16.81 27.89 -17.35
N LEU A 234 15.91 27.04 -16.83
CA LEU A 234 16.22 25.65 -16.47
C LEU A 234 16.63 24.83 -17.70
N PHE A 235 15.94 25.00 -18.83
CA PHE A 235 16.24 24.30 -20.07
C PHE A 235 17.63 24.68 -20.63
N LEU A 236 17.99 25.97 -20.61
CA LEU A 236 19.31 26.44 -21.06
C LEU A 236 20.45 25.94 -20.15
N LEU A 237 20.24 25.91 -18.83
CA LEU A 237 21.21 25.34 -17.88
C LEU A 237 21.42 23.84 -18.10
N TRP A 238 20.34 23.10 -18.32
CA TRP A 238 20.41 21.66 -18.62
C TRP A 238 21.14 21.39 -19.94
N ARG A 239 20.87 22.17 -20.99
CA ARG A 239 21.55 22.08 -22.28
C ARG A 239 23.04 22.41 -22.18
N ARG A 240 23.42 23.39 -21.36
CA ARG A 240 24.83 23.76 -21.14
C ARG A 240 25.59 22.66 -20.39
N ARG A 241 24.98 22.05 -19.37
CA ARG A 241 25.59 20.95 -18.61
C ARG A 241 25.90 19.73 -19.47
N ARG A 242 25.02 19.37 -20.40
CA ARG A 242 25.25 18.23 -21.31
C ARG A 242 26.44 18.41 -22.26
N ARG A 243 26.84 19.64 -22.58
CA ARG A 243 27.99 19.90 -23.47
C ARG A 243 29.34 19.75 -22.78
N GLN A 244 29.39 19.79 -21.45
CA GLN A 244 30.65 19.70 -20.70
C GLN A 244 31.04 18.25 -20.32
N GLN A 245 30.16 17.28 -20.54
CA GLN A 245 30.44 15.87 -20.21
C GLN A 245 31.10 15.08 -21.37
N GLY A 246 31.60 15.77 -22.40
CA GLY A 246 32.12 15.13 -23.62
C GLY A 246 33.61 15.31 -23.92
N VAL A 247 34.43 15.89 -23.03
CA VAL A 247 35.84 16.24 -23.39
C VAL A 247 36.91 15.73 -22.42
N ASP A 248 36.59 15.27 -21.22
CA ASP A 248 37.61 14.76 -20.28
C ASP A 248 37.61 13.22 -20.25
N GLY A 249 38.29 12.58 -21.20
CA GLY A 249 38.32 11.11 -21.25
C GLY A 249 39.41 10.46 -22.09
N LEU A 250 40.41 11.18 -22.61
CA LEU A 250 41.57 10.59 -23.26
C LEU A 250 42.83 11.36 -22.86
N GLY A 251 43.54 10.89 -21.83
CA GLY A 251 44.81 11.51 -21.48
C GLY A 251 45.49 11.00 -20.21
N ALA A 252 46.27 9.94 -20.39
CA ALA A 252 47.54 9.66 -19.70
C ALA A 252 47.54 8.96 -18.32
N ASN A 253 48.37 7.90 -18.30
CA ASN A 253 49.06 7.25 -17.18
C ASN A 253 48.36 6.08 -16.47
N ALA A 254 48.49 4.90 -17.09
CA ALA A 254 48.48 3.62 -16.39
C ALA A 254 49.92 3.13 -16.18
N PRO A 255 50.40 2.93 -14.95
CA PRO A 255 51.51 2.02 -14.67
C PRO A 255 50.97 0.61 -14.45
N LEU A 256 51.64 -0.34 -15.09
CA LEU A 256 51.46 -1.78 -14.95
C LEU A 256 51.74 -2.22 -13.51
N ALA A 257 50.80 -2.92 -12.87
CA ALA A 257 51.09 -3.75 -11.71
C ALA A 257 50.15 -4.97 -11.67
N GLN A 258 50.76 -6.14 -11.69
CA GLN A 258 50.19 -7.48 -11.65
C GLN A 258 49.61 -7.83 -10.27
N GLY A 259 48.52 -8.60 -10.24
CA GLY A 259 48.13 -9.42 -9.07
C GLY A 259 46.64 -9.80 -9.03
N PRO A 260 46.28 -11.11 -9.09
CA PRO A 260 44.94 -11.64 -8.76
C PRO A 260 44.86 -12.02 -7.25
N PRO A 261 43.73 -12.45 -6.65
CA PRO A 261 42.41 -12.80 -7.22
C PRO A 261 41.20 -12.20 -6.45
N GLY A 262 39.97 -12.45 -6.94
CA GLY A 262 38.81 -12.64 -6.05
C GLY A 262 37.63 -11.68 -6.19
N ASN A 263 36.75 -12.00 -7.14
CA ASN A 263 35.29 -11.82 -7.12
C ASN A 263 34.69 -10.53 -6.54
N LYS A 264 34.47 -9.55 -7.41
CA LYS A 264 33.34 -8.61 -7.27
C LYS A 264 32.50 -8.68 -8.54
N TYR A 265 31.34 -9.32 -8.42
CA TYR A 265 30.30 -9.30 -9.44
C TYR A 265 29.81 -7.86 -9.62
N TYR A 266 30.19 -7.23 -10.73
CA TYR A 266 29.49 -6.09 -11.31
C TYR A 266 28.61 -6.64 -12.43
N TYR A 267 27.29 -6.59 -12.27
CA TYR A 267 26.38 -6.68 -13.40
C TYR A 267 26.37 -5.33 -14.11
N ALA A 268 27.12 -5.23 -15.20
CA ALA A 268 26.95 -4.20 -16.22
C ALA A 268 26.10 -4.81 -17.34
N ASN A 269 24.79 -4.65 -17.25
CA ASN A 269 23.85 -4.99 -18.32
C ASN A 269 23.77 -3.84 -19.32
N GLU A 270 24.76 -3.80 -20.22
CA GLU A 270 24.63 -3.13 -21.52
C GLU A 270 23.88 -4.06 -22.47
N ALA A 271 22.55 -4.07 -22.38
CA ALA A 271 21.71 -4.71 -23.39
C ALA A 271 21.74 -3.88 -24.67
N LYS A 272 22.73 -4.15 -25.51
CA LYS A 272 22.75 -3.80 -26.92
C LYS A 272 21.58 -4.52 -27.58
N TRP A 273 20.59 -3.76 -28.05
CA TRP A 273 19.48 -4.24 -28.88
C TRP A 273 20.02 -5.04 -30.07
N GLN A 274 19.98 -6.37 -29.97
CA GLN A 274 20.07 -7.23 -31.14
C GLN A 274 18.70 -7.23 -31.81
N GLN A 275 18.70 -6.94 -33.11
CA GLN A 275 17.54 -7.01 -33.98
C GLN A 275 16.94 -8.43 -33.94
N PRO A 276 15.59 -8.57 -34.03
CA PRO A 276 14.96 -9.89 -34.11
C PRO A 276 15.47 -10.64 -35.35
N LEU A 277 16.12 -11.78 -35.12
CA LEU A 277 16.36 -12.77 -36.16
C LEU A 277 15.01 -13.30 -36.63
N ALA A 278 14.83 -13.37 -37.95
CA ALA A 278 13.64 -13.88 -38.60
C ALA A 278 13.29 -15.30 -38.10
N PRO A 279 12.00 -15.67 -38.05
CA PRO A 279 11.58 -17.00 -37.61
C PRO A 279 12.18 -18.07 -38.52
N GLN A 280 13.00 -18.95 -37.95
CA GLN A 280 13.43 -20.16 -38.62
C GLN A 280 12.32 -21.21 -38.42
N GLU A 281 11.62 -21.56 -39.49
CA GLU A 281 10.63 -22.64 -39.48
C GLU A 281 11.32 -23.98 -39.18
N LEU A 282 10.85 -24.68 -38.15
CA LEU A 282 11.30 -26.04 -37.83
C LEU A 282 10.38 -27.07 -38.50
N PRO A 283 10.92 -28.17 -39.06
CA PRO A 283 10.12 -29.21 -39.68
C PRO A 283 9.22 -29.93 -38.67
N VAL A 284 7.98 -30.14 -39.11
CA VAL A 284 6.92 -30.89 -38.44
C VAL A 284 7.17 -32.40 -38.56
N GLU A 285 6.94 -33.09 -37.43
CA GLU A 285 6.62 -34.51 -37.24
C GLU A 285 7.57 -35.62 -37.75
N GLN A 286 8.00 -36.47 -36.82
CA GLN A 286 7.43 -37.83 -36.77
C GLN A 286 7.61 -38.55 -35.42
N SER A 287 6.49 -39.05 -34.92
CA SER A 287 6.33 -40.36 -34.30
C SER A 287 6.87 -40.61 -32.88
N GLY A 288 5.96 -40.42 -31.91
CA GLY A 288 5.46 -41.54 -31.11
C GLY A 288 6.36 -42.11 -30.02
N MET A 289 6.20 -41.62 -28.79
CA MET A 289 6.21 -42.48 -27.60
C MET A 289 5.16 -42.02 -26.59
N ARG A 290 4.19 -42.89 -26.39
CA ARG A 290 3.15 -42.82 -25.36
C ARG A 290 3.74 -43.42 -24.09
N ALA A 291 4.02 -42.60 -23.08
CA ALA A 291 4.37 -43.06 -21.73
C ALA A 291 3.11 -43.00 -20.86
N GLU A 292 2.52 -44.15 -20.57
CA GLU A 292 1.47 -44.27 -19.57
C GLU A 292 2.10 -44.24 -18.17
N LEU A 293 1.62 -43.32 -17.32
CA LEU A 293 1.99 -43.22 -15.91
C LEU A 293 0.92 -43.95 -15.07
N PRO A 294 1.30 -44.81 -14.12
CA PRO A 294 0.35 -45.52 -13.27
C PRO A 294 -0.34 -44.57 -12.28
N SER A 295 -1.66 -44.70 -12.18
CA SER A 295 -2.49 -44.04 -11.17
C SER A 295 -2.23 -44.64 -9.79
N VAL A 296 -1.55 -43.91 -8.91
CA VAL A 296 -1.45 -44.24 -7.48
C VAL A 296 -2.64 -43.60 -6.77
N GLN A 297 -3.65 -44.41 -6.49
CA GLN A 297 -4.86 -44.04 -5.77
C GLN A 297 -4.63 -44.31 -4.28
N ASN A 298 -4.12 -43.32 -3.53
CA ASN A 298 -4.04 -43.41 -2.08
C ASN A 298 -5.34 -42.88 -1.46
N SER A 299 -6.25 -43.79 -1.12
CA SER A 299 -7.37 -43.55 -0.21
C SER A 299 -6.86 -43.54 1.23
N TYR A 300 -6.85 -42.37 1.87
CA TYR A 300 -6.69 -42.27 3.33
C TYR A 300 -8.07 -42.26 3.98
N GLU A 301 -8.38 -43.36 4.66
CA GLU A 301 -9.54 -43.56 5.50
C GLU A 301 -9.28 -42.92 6.87
N MET A 302 -10.08 -41.94 7.26
CA MET A 302 -9.99 -41.28 8.56
C MET A 302 -10.90 -42.00 9.57
N PRO A 303 -10.40 -42.40 10.76
CA PRO A 303 -11.22 -43.04 11.77
C PRO A 303 -12.16 -42.05 12.46
N VAL A 304 -13.46 -42.36 12.43
CA VAL A 304 -14.49 -41.67 13.19
C VAL A 304 -14.39 -42.09 14.66
N GLY A 305 -13.84 -41.22 15.50
CA GLY A 305 -13.82 -41.38 16.95
C GLY A 305 -14.72 -40.36 17.64
N SER A 306 -15.92 -40.78 18.05
CA SER A 306 -16.73 -40.07 19.05
C SER A 306 -16.52 -40.67 20.44
N PRO A 307 -16.39 -39.84 21.48
CA PRO A 307 -16.79 -40.23 22.83
C PRO A 307 -18.06 -39.50 23.25
N ARG A 308 -19.06 -40.29 23.66
CA ARG A 308 -20.23 -39.87 24.44
C ARG A 308 -19.84 -39.68 25.91
N GLY A 309 -20.37 -38.61 26.51
CA GLY A 309 -20.88 -38.61 27.90
C GLY A 309 -20.19 -37.62 28.86
N PRO A 310 -20.76 -37.40 30.07
CA PRO A 310 -22.05 -37.88 30.57
C PRO A 310 -23.05 -36.76 30.91
N SER A 311 -24.32 -37.16 30.91
CA SER A 311 -25.45 -36.45 31.50
C SER A 311 -25.30 -36.43 33.02
N SER A 312 -25.58 -35.29 33.66
CA SER A 312 -25.75 -35.19 35.12
C SER A 312 -27.03 -34.43 35.41
N ALA A 313 -27.74 -34.99 36.39
CA ALA A 313 -29.04 -34.59 36.92
C ALA A 313 -29.01 -33.26 37.68
#